data_AF-A0A256WQ61-F1
#
_entry.id   AF-A0A256WQ61-F1
#
_cell.length_a   1.000
_cell.length_b   1.000
_cell.length_c   1.000
_cell.angle_alpha   90.00
_cell.angle_beta   90.00
_cell.angle_gamma   90.00
#
_symmetry.space_group_name_H-M   'P 1'
#
loop_
_entity.id
_entity.type
_entity.pdbx_description
1 polymer ?
#
loop_
_entity_poly.entity_id
_entity_poly.type
_entity_poly.pdbx_seq_one_letter_code
_entity_poly.pdbx_strand_id
1 'polypeptide(L)' 'MKNSEIKELSTSDIQEKLEDHKMVLNKTRLNHAISPLENPNVISGYKKTIARLQTELRSRELAEK' A
#
# COMPACT_ATOMS: atom_id res chain seq x y z
N MET A 1 4.04 -7.22 -3.69
CA MET A 1 3.84 -6.53 -4.97
C MET A 1 5.15 -6.07 -5.53
N LYS A 2 5.49 -6.55 -6.73
CA LYS A 2 6.62 -6.02 -7.51
C LYS A 2 6.17 -4.77 -8.26
N ASN A 3 7.09 -3.88 -8.57
CA ASN A 3 6.76 -2.63 -9.26
C ASN A 3 6.14 -2.90 -10.65
N SER A 4 6.49 -4.00 -11.32
CA SER A 4 5.90 -4.38 -12.61
C SER A 4 4.38 -4.59 -12.53
N GLU A 5 3.91 -5.29 -11.49
CA GLU A 5 2.47 -5.53 -11.25
C GLU A 5 1.72 -4.23 -10.96
N ILE A 6 2.40 -3.22 -10.38
CA ILE A 6 1.79 -1.93 -10.05
C ILE A 6 1.63 -1.06 -11.30
N LYS A 7 2.55 -1.17 -12.26
CA LYS A 7 2.50 -0.42 -13.53
C LYS A 7 1.40 -0.90 -14.47
N GLU A 8 1.07 -2.18 -14.44
CA GLU A 8 0.03 -2.79 -15.28
C GLU A 8 -1.40 -2.46 -14.81
N LEU A 9 -1.57 -1.91 -13.59
CA LEU A 9 -2.87 -1.54 -13.04
C LEU A 9 -3.36 -0.19 -13.57
N SER A 10 -4.69 -0.03 -13.68
CA SER A 10 -5.31 1.24 -14.01
C SER A 10 -5.18 2.24 -12.85
N THR A 11 -5.34 3.54 -13.12
CA THR A 11 -5.26 4.59 -12.08
C THR A 11 -6.34 4.40 -11.01
N SER A 12 -7.54 3.97 -11.40
CA SER A 12 -8.64 3.65 -10.48
C SER A 12 -8.32 2.46 -9.58
N ASP A 13 -7.77 1.38 -10.14
CA ASP A 13 -7.44 0.18 -9.35
C ASP A 13 -6.31 0.44 -8.34
N ILE A 14 -5.39 1.35 -8.67
CA ILE A 14 -4.33 1.76 -7.74
C ILE A 14 -4.90 2.54 -6.57
N GLN A 15 -5.91 3.39 -6.79
CA GLN A 15 -6.59 4.13 -5.72
C GLN A 15 -7.38 3.19 -4.80
N GLU A 16 -8.16 2.27 -5.37
CA GLU A 16 -8.94 1.29 -4.58
C GLU A 16 -8.01 0.43 -3.70
N LYS A 17 -6.95 -0.14 -4.28
CA LYS A 17 -5.96 -0.92 -3.52
C LYS A 17 -5.24 -0.10 -2.46
N LEU A 18 -5.00 1.20 -2.72
CA LEU A 18 -4.38 2.08 -1.74
C LEU A 18 -5.26 2.25 -0.50
N GLU A 19 -6.57 2.40 -0.67
CA GLU A 19 -7.52 2.52 0.44
C GLU A 19 -7.63 1.21 1.22
N ASP A 20 -7.75 0.07 0.52
CA ASP A 20 -7.76 -1.25 1.14
C ASP A 20 -6.51 -1.50 1.98
N HIS A 21 -5.33 -1.23 1.42
CA HIS A 21 -4.07 -1.43 2.14
C HIS A 21 -3.92 -0.49 3.34
N LYS A 22 -4.45 0.74 3.30
CA LYS A 22 -4.49 1.63 4.45
C LYS A 22 -5.43 1.10 5.55
N MET A 23 -6.59 0.59 5.17
CA MET A 23 -7.55 -0.01 6.10
C MET A 23 -6.94 -1.23 6.80
N VAL A 24 -6.32 -2.12 6.02
CA VAL A 24 -5.62 -3.30 6.53
C VAL A 24 -4.50 -2.88 7.49
N LEU A 25 -3.67 -1.90 7.12
CA LEU A 25 -2.59 -1.41 7.98
C LEU A 25 -3.10 -0.89 9.33
N ASN A 26 -4.22 -0.15 9.33
CA ASN A 26 -4.83 0.35 10.56
C ASN A 26 -5.35 -0.79 11.44
N LYS A 27 -6.03 -1.77 10.84
CA LYS A 27 -6.51 -2.96 11.56
C LYS A 27 -5.34 -3.76 12.14
N THR A 28 -4.28 -3.98 11.36
CA THR A 28 -3.08 -4.70 11.83
C THR A 28 -2.37 -3.94 12.95
N ARG A 29 -2.32 -2.61 12.92
CA ARG A 29 -1.77 -1.79 14.02
C ARG A 29 -2.57 -1.93 15.31
N LEU A 30 -3.89 -1.86 15.22
CA LEU A 30 -4.78 -2.05 16.37
C LEU A 30 -4.61 -3.46 16.94
N ASN A 31 -4.61 -4.48 16.08
CA ASN A 31 -4.39 -5.86 16.48
C ASN A 31 -3.02 -6.05 17.15
N HIS A 32 -1.95 -5.45 16.62
CA HIS A 32 -0.60 -5.52 17.21
C HIS A 32 -0.53 -4.90 18.61
N ALA A 33 -1.28 -3.81 18.82
CA ALA A 33 -1.32 -3.12 20.11
C ALA A 33 -2.10 -3.94 21.18
N ILE A 34 -3.11 -4.70 20.76
CA ILE A 34 -3.92 -5.56 21.65
C ILE A 34 -3.20 -6.88 21.92
N SER A 35 -2.61 -7.49 20.89
CA SER A 35 -1.84 -8.72 20.98
C SER A 35 -0.59 -8.60 20.12
N PRO A 36 0.61 -8.81 20.67
CA PRO A 36 1.83 -8.75 19.89
C PRO A 36 1.75 -9.78 18.75
N LEU A 37 1.77 -9.27 17.52
CA LEU A 37 1.82 -10.08 16.31
C LEU A 37 3.07 -10.95 16.29
N GLU A 38 2.93 -12.20 15.86
CA GLU A 38 4.04 -13.14 15.69
C GLU A 38 5.12 -12.63 14.72
N ASN A 39 4.74 -11.80 13.74
CA ASN A 39 5.66 -11.18 12.80
C ASN A 39 5.38 -9.69 12.55
N PRO A 40 6.08 -8.78 13.26
CA PRO A 40 5.96 -7.33 13.06
C PRO A 40 6.38 -6.85 11.66
N ASN A 41 7.19 -7.62 10.92
CA ASN A 41 7.68 -7.22 9.59
C ASN A 41 6.56 -7.09 8.56
N VAL A 42 5.42 -7.74 8.81
CA VAL A 42 4.22 -7.63 7.97
C VAL A 42 3.74 -6.17 7.87
N ILE A 43 3.82 -5.41 8.98
CA ILE A 43 3.49 -3.97 9.01
C ILE A 43 4.44 -3.19 8.09
N SER A 44 5.73 -3.49 8.12
CA SER A 44 6.70 -2.87 7.22
C SER A 44 6.44 -3.24 5.76
N GLY A 45 5.99 -4.47 5.48
CA GLY A 45 5.60 -4.91 4.14
C GLY A 45 4.46 -4.08 3.57
N TYR A 46 3.38 -3.91 4.34
CA TYR A 46 2.23 -3.10 3.93
C TYR A 46 2.60 -1.64 3.69
N LYS A 47 3.43 -1.04 4.56
CA LYS A 47 3.94 0.33 4.37
C LYS A 47 4.71 0.49 3.06
N LYS A 48 5.58 -0.48 2.72
CA LYS A 48 6.34 -0.47 1.46
C LYS A 48 5.42 -0.57 0.24
N THR A 49 4.38 -1.40 0.31
CA THR A 49 3.39 -1.52 -0.78
C THR A 49 2.62 -0.21 -0.97
N ILE A 50 2.15 0.41 0.11
CA ILE A 50 1.46 1.72 0.08
C ILE A 50 2.36 2.78 -0.57
N ALA A 51 3.63 2.88 -0.15
CA ALA A 51 4.57 3.85 -0.71
C ALA A 51 4.79 3.66 -2.22
N ARG A 52 4.85 2.42 -2.70
CA ARG A 52 4.99 2.11 -4.13
C ARG A 52 3.75 2.55 -4.92
N LEU A 53 2.54 2.27 -4.42
CA LEU A 53 1.29 2.70 -5.05
C LEU A 53 1.20 4.23 -5.14
N GLN A 54 1.55 4.94 -4.07
CA GLN A 54 1.57 6.41 -4.05
C GLN A 54 2.61 6.99 -5.01
N THR A 55 3.78 6.36 -5.12
CA THR A 55 4.84 6.81 -6.03
C THR A 55 4.40 6.68 -7.49
N GLU A 56 3.70 5.61 -7.84
CA GLU A 56 3.18 5.40 -9.19
C GLU A 56 2.08 6.42 -9.53
N LEU A 57 1.12 6.65 -8.63
CA LEU A 57 0.11 7.70 -8.80
C LEU A 57 0.77 9.07 -9.04
N ARG A 58 1.76 9.41 -8.22
CA ARG A 58 2.49 10.67 -8.37
C ARG A 58 3.26 10.76 -9.69
N SER A 59 3.85 9.65 -10.13
CA SER A 59 4.56 9.59 -11.42
C SER A 59 3.61 9.83 -12.59
N ARG A 60 2.39 9.28 -12.54
CA ARG A 60 1.36 9.51 -13.56
C ARG A 60 0.87 10.96 -13.56
N GLU A 61 0.59 11.53 -12.40
CA GLU A 61 0.21 12.96 -12.27
C GLU A 61 1.27 13.92 -12.82
N LEU A 62 2.56 13.58 -12.67
CA LEU A 62 3.66 14.38 -13.20
C LEU A 62 3.86 14.22 -14.70
N ALA A 63 3.47 13.07 -15.28
CA ALA A 63 3.56 12.81 -16.72
C ALA A 63 2.39 13.44 -17.50
N GLU A 64 1.23 13.64 -16.86
CA GLU A 64 0.09 14.36 -17.45
C GLU A 64 0.26 15.89 -17.41
N LYS A 65 1.34 16.40 -16.82
CA LYS A 65 1.60 17.82 -16.59
C LYS A 65 2.66 18.38 -17.54
#